data_AF-A0A521THC8-F1
#
_entry.id   AF-A0A521THC8-F1
#
_cell.length_a   1.000
_cell.length_b   1.000
_cell.length_c   1.000
_cell.angle_alpha   90.00
_cell.angle_beta   90.00
_cell.angle_gamma   90.00
#
_symmetry.space_group_name_H-M   'P 1'
#
loop_
_entity.id
_entity.type
_entity.pdbx_description
1 polymer ?
#
loop_
_entity_poly.entity_id
_entity_poly.type
_entity_poly.pdbx_seq_one_letter_code
_entity_poly.pdbx_strand_id
1 'polypeptide(L)'
;MPVARGYARAATAADGRIWVVGGRDQTSYLSSTSVYDPASNTWAAGPSLPGNRSAAGMTLGPDGRLYVAGGEAAVGAMSAGVYQLNAAGSAFVARAALPSPRAYHGFVTLRDGRIACLGGAVTASRLAAVDTYDPADDAWR
;
A
#
# COMPACT_ATOMS: atom_id res chain seq x y z
N MET A 1 -12.49 11.49 -8.52
CA MET A 1 -12.28 10.66 -7.32
C MET A 1 -13.38 10.98 -6.31
N PRO A 2 -14.06 9.98 -5.73
CA PRO A 2 -15.27 10.18 -4.92
C PRO A 2 -14.98 10.63 -3.47
N VAL A 3 -13.75 10.49 -2.97
CA VAL A 3 -13.36 10.87 -1.61
C VAL A 3 -12.10 11.73 -1.67
N ALA A 4 -12.16 12.95 -1.16
CA ALA A 4 -10.99 13.82 -1.04
C ALA A 4 -10.00 13.21 -0.03
N ARG A 5 -8.73 13.06 -0.44
CA ARG A 5 -7.71 12.41 0.38
C ARG A 5 -6.32 12.97 0.07
N GLY A 6 -5.55 13.30 1.10
CA GLY A 6 -4.12 13.54 1.04
C GLY A 6 -3.33 12.29 1.42
N TYR A 7 -2.07 12.21 1.03
CA TYR A 7 -1.15 11.10 1.39
C TYR A 7 -1.63 9.68 1.03
N ALA A 8 -2.62 9.57 0.14
CA ALA A 8 -3.03 8.30 -0.43
C ALA A 8 -1.92 7.72 -1.31
N ARG A 9 -2.08 6.46 -1.71
CA ARG A 9 -1.21 5.82 -2.71
C ARG A 9 -2.02 5.29 -3.86
N ALA A 10 -1.44 5.39 -5.05
CA ALA A 10 -2.04 4.93 -6.28
C ALA A 10 -1.08 3.99 -7.02
N ALA A 11 -1.63 2.95 -7.64
CA ALA A 11 -0.90 2.01 -8.48
C ALA A 11 -1.87 1.42 -9.51
N THR A 12 -1.34 1.12 -10.70
CA THR A 12 -2.10 0.48 -11.76
C THR A 12 -2.12 -1.03 -11.52
N ALA A 13 -3.31 -1.62 -11.51
CA ALA A 13 -3.49 -3.06 -11.44
C ALA A 13 -3.23 -3.71 -12.82
N ALA A 14 -3.09 -5.04 -12.83
CA ALA A 14 -2.84 -5.80 -14.07
C ALA A 14 -3.94 -5.63 -15.13
N ASP A 15 -5.16 -5.30 -14.72
CA ASP A 15 -6.30 -5.03 -15.60
C ASP A 15 -6.36 -3.58 -16.14
N GLY A 16 -5.35 -2.76 -15.84
CA GLY A 16 -5.26 -1.37 -16.28
C GLY A 16 -6.02 -0.36 -15.41
N ARG A 17 -6.81 -0.81 -14.42
CA ARG A 17 -7.48 0.11 -13.48
C ARG A 17 -6.50 0.67 -12.46
N ILE A 18 -6.73 1.91 -12.04
CA ILE A 18 -5.90 2.60 -11.05
C ILE A 18 -6.56 2.46 -9.68
N TRP A 19 -5.89 1.78 -8.77
CA TRP A 19 -6.33 1.66 -7.38
C TRP A 19 -5.75 2.79 -6.57
N VAL A 20 -6.57 3.42 -5.73
CA VAL A 20 -6.17 4.46 -4.78
C VAL A 20 -6.55 3.98 -3.38
N VAL A 21 -5.56 3.84 -2.50
CA VAL A 21 -5.75 3.26 -1.16
C VAL A 21 -5.42 4.25 -0.05
N GLY A 22 -6.22 4.20 1.01
CA GLY A 22 -6.00 4.94 2.25
C GLY A 22 -5.83 6.46 2.05
N GLY A 23 -4.89 7.05 2.78
CA GLY A 23 -4.71 8.50 2.89
C GLY A 23 -5.36 9.06 4.15
N ARG A 24 -5.52 10.38 4.17
CA ARG A 24 -6.26 11.10 5.22
C ARG A 24 -7.18 12.13 4.58
N ASP A 25 -8.36 12.30 5.14
CA ASP A 25 -9.18 13.49 4.88
C ASP A 25 -8.89 14.55 5.96
N GLN A 26 -9.81 15.51 6.14
CA GLN A 26 -9.64 16.61 7.09
C GLN A 26 -9.66 16.15 8.56
N THR A 27 -10.23 14.98 8.87
CA THR A 27 -10.48 14.55 10.25
C THR A 27 -9.94 13.16 10.55
N SER A 28 -9.75 12.32 9.54
CA SER A 28 -9.60 10.88 9.70
C SER A 28 -8.54 10.28 8.78
N TYR A 29 -7.90 9.23 9.29
CA TYR A 29 -7.10 8.33 8.47
C TYR A 29 -8.05 7.34 7.79
N LEU A 30 -7.80 7.04 6.53
CA LEU A 30 -8.71 6.25 5.72
C LEU A 30 -8.19 4.83 5.56
N SER A 31 -9.10 3.85 5.63
CA SER A 31 -8.91 2.49 5.14
C SER A 31 -9.55 2.26 3.78
N SER A 32 -10.39 3.20 3.33
CA SER A 32 -11.17 3.06 2.10
C SER A 32 -10.30 3.07 0.84
N THR A 33 -10.78 2.39 -0.19
CA THR A 33 -10.15 2.35 -1.50
C THR A 33 -11.08 2.88 -2.57
N SER A 34 -10.50 3.48 -3.61
CA SER A 34 -11.22 3.96 -4.78
C SER A 34 -10.51 3.43 -6.02
N VAL A 35 -11.28 2.87 -6.94
CA VAL A 35 -10.78 2.27 -8.18
C VAL A 35 -11.24 3.16 -9.33
N TYR A 36 -10.29 3.66 -10.11
CA TYR A 36 -10.56 4.42 -11.31
C TYR A 36 -10.38 3.51 -12.52
N ASP A 37 -11.38 3.50 -13.40
CA ASP A 37 -11.29 2.87 -14.71
C ASP A 37 -11.07 3.96 -15.77
N PRO A 38 -9.85 4.04 -16.35
CA PRO A 38 -9.55 5.01 -17.40
C PRO A 38 -10.35 4.81 -18.69
N ALA A 39 -10.80 3.59 -18.99
CA ALA A 39 -11.51 3.28 -20.23
C ALA A 39 -12.94 3.86 -20.22
N SER A 40 -13.62 3.77 -19.08
CA SER A 40 -14.96 4.35 -18.89
C SER A 40 -14.96 5.73 -18.23
N ASN A 41 -13.80 6.20 -17.76
CA ASN A 41 -13.67 7.41 -16.96
C ASN A 41 -14.61 7.42 -15.73
N THR A 42 -14.70 6.26 -15.05
CA THR A 42 -15.56 6.09 -13.88
C THR A 42 -14.78 5.73 -12.63
N TRP A 43 -15.39 5.99 -11.48
CA TRP A 43 -14.87 5.61 -10.17
C TRP A 43 -15.79 4.60 -9.52
N ALA A 44 -15.21 3.59 -8.88
CA ALA A 44 -15.90 2.63 -8.05
C ALA A 44 -15.24 2.54 -6.67
N ALA A 45 -15.98 2.07 -5.66
CA ALA A 45 -15.39 1.68 -4.39
C ALA A 45 -14.74 0.30 -4.51
N GLY A 46 -13.58 0.12 -3.90
CA GLY A 46 -12.96 -1.19 -3.70
C GLY A 46 -13.13 -1.70 -2.27
N PRO A 47 -12.59 -2.89 -1.93
CA PRO A 47 -12.52 -3.35 -0.55
C PRO A 47 -11.67 -2.42 0.32
N SER A 48 -12.08 -2.24 1.58
CA SER A 48 -11.29 -1.51 2.56
C SER A 48 -10.04 -2.29 2.99
N LEU A 49 -8.98 -1.57 3.33
CA LEU A 49 -7.82 -2.13 4.03
C LEU A 49 -8.23 -2.62 5.44
N PRO A 50 -7.57 -3.65 6.00
CA PRO A 50 -7.83 -4.11 7.37
C PRO A 50 -7.52 -3.08 8.48
N GLY A 51 -6.90 -1.96 8.13
CA GLY A 51 -6.66 -0.84 9.03
C GLY A 51 -6.44 0.45 8.26
N ASN A 52 -6.64 1.58 8.93
CA ASN A 52 -6.42 2.91 8.36
C ASN A 52 -4.94 3.09 8.04
N ARG A 53 -4.62 3.72 6.90
CA ARG A 53 -3.24 3.96 6.49
C ARG A 53 -3.11 5.22 5.65
N SER A 54 -2.19 6.10 6.01
CA SER A 54 -1.72 7.19 5.17
C SER A 54 -0.22 7.09 4.91
N ALA A 55 0.28 7.66 3.81
CA ALA A 55 1.70 7.66 3.50
C ALA A 55 2.34 6.25 3.47
N ALA A 56 1.53 5.24 3.14
CA ALA A 56 1.96 3.86 2.92
C ALA A 56 2.81 3.73 1.65
N GLY A 57 3.26 2.52 1.34
CA GLY A 57 3.75 2.12 0.02
C GLY A 57 2.67 1.34 -0.73
N MET A 58 2.62 1.43 -2.07
CA MET A 58 1.81 0.54 -2.90
C MET A 58 2.49 0.23 -4.24
N THR A 59 2.44 -1.04 -4.66
CA THR A 59 3.00 -1.47 -5.95
C THR A 59 2.25 -2.70 -6.51
N LEU A 60 2.37 -2.95 -7.81
CA LEU A 60 1.91 -4.18 -8.45
C LEU A 60 3.04 -5.22 -8.36
N GLY A 61 2.82 -6.31 -7.64
CA GLY A 61 3.79 -7.40 -7.49
C GLY A 61 3.93 -8.26 -8.75
N PRO A 62 4.92 -9.16 -8.77
CA PRO A 62 5.19 -10.04 -9.91
C PRO A 62 4.08 -11.05 -10.18
N ASP A 63 3.23 -11.32 -9.19
CA ASP A 63 2.09 -12.24 -9.29
C ASP A 63 0.82 -11.54 -9.80
N GLY A 64 0.95 -10.31 -10.29
CA GLY A 64 -0.15 -9.51 -10.84
C GLY A 64 -1.10 -8.94 -9.78
N ARG A 65 -0.72 -8.97 -8.50
CA ARG A 65 -1.55 -8.46 -7.39
C ARG A 65 -0.96 -7.20 -6.78
N LEU A 66 -1.84 -6.34 -6.26
CA LEU A 66 -1.42 -5.12 -5.58
C LEU A 66 -0.97 -5.42 -4.15
N TYR A 67 0.15 -4.84 -3.75
CA TYR A 67 0.70 -4.89 -2.40
C TYR A 67 0.70 -3.51 -1.76
N VAL A 68 0.30 -3.43 -0.50
CA VAL A 68 0.30 -2.21 0.32
C VAL A 68 1.10 -2.46 1.59
N ALA A 69 2.03 -1.58 1.93
CA ALA A 69 2.92 -1.77 3.07
C ALA A 69 3.06 -0.50 3.92
N GLY A 70 3.22 -0.71 5.23
CA GLY A 70 3.43 0.34 6.22
C GLY A 70 2.44 1.52 6.17
N GLY A 71 2.94 2.72 6.41
CA GLY A 71 2.15 3.93 6.56
C GLY A 71 1.78 4.22 8.01
N GLU A 72 1.16 5.36 8.23
CA GLU A 72 0.63 5.77 9.54
C GLU A 72 -0.82 5.35 9.69
N ALA A 73 -1.14 4.69 10.79
CA ALA A 73 -2.50 4.28 11.12
C ALA A 73 -3.27 5.31 11.96
N ALA A 74 -2.53 6.10 12.73
CA ALA A 74 -3.01 7.23 13.52
C ALA A 74 -1.82 8.17 13.80
N VAL A 75 -2.07 9.29 14.48
CA VAL A 75 -1.02 10.26 14.83
C VAL A 75 0.04 9.56 15.68
N GLY A 76 1.29 9.57 15.19
CA GLY A 76 2.43 8.92 15.87
C GLY A 76 2.47 7.39 15.80
N ALA A 77 1.50 6.75 15.14
CA ALA A 77 1.38 5.30 15.06
C ALA A 77 1.73 4.78 13.65
N MET A 78 2.99 4.40 13.46
CA MET A 78 3.49 3.76 12.24
C MET A 78 3.09 2.28 12.22
N SER A 79 2.75 1.76 11.05
CA SER A 79 2.41 0.35 10.86
C SER A 79 3.55 -0.42 10.18
N ALA A 80 3.70 -1.69 10.53
CA ALA A 80 4.53 -2.64 9.82
C ALA A 80 3.72 -3.56 8.88
N GLY A 81 2.38 -3.58 8.99
CA GLY A 81 1.62 -4.62 8.27
C GLY A 81 1.79 -4.51 6.75
N VAL A 82 1.63 -5.63 6.07
CA VAL A 82 1.68 -5.73 4.61
C VAL A 82 0.42 -6.45 4.18
N TYR A 83 -0.22 -5.95 3.14
CA TYR A 83 -1.42 -6.56 2.60
C TYR A 83 -1.32 -6.73 1.09
N GLN A 84 -1.86 -7.84 0.61
CA GLN A 84 -2.00 -8.13 -0.81
C GLN A 84 -3.48 -8.16 -1.19
N LEU A 85 -3.86 -7.52 -2.29
CA LEU A 85 -5.21 -7.68 -2.86
C LEU A 85 -5.37 -9.11 -3.40
N ASN A 86 -6.42 -9.80 -2.98
CA ASN A 86 -6.71 -11.15 -3.46
C ASN A 86 -7.02 -11.16 -4.97
N ALA A 87 -6.93 -12.33 -5.61
CA ALA A 87 -7.20 -12.47 -7.04
C ALA A 87 -8.62 -12.04 -7.45
N ALA A 88 -9.60 -12.14 -6.56
CA ALA A 88 -10.96 -11.70 -6.82
C ALA A 88 -11.13 -10.17 -6.76
N GLY A 89 -10.12 -9.42 -6.33
CA GLY A 89 -10.20 -7.97 -6.12
C GLY A 89 -11.15 -7.56 -5.00
N SER A 90 -11.51 -8.48 -4.11
CA SER A 90 -12.58 -8.32 -3.12
C SER A 90 -12.09 -8.18 -1.69
N ALA A 91 -10.82 -8.46 -1.40
CA ALA A 91 -10.25 -8.31 -0.06
C ALA A 91 -8.73 -8.14 -0.08
N PHE A 92 -8.22 -7.43 0.92
CA PHE A 92 -6.80 -7.37 1.23
C PHE A 92 -6.44 -8.44 2.27
N VAL A 93 -5.47 -9.30 1.94
CA VAL A 93 -5.01 -10.42 2.75
C VAL A 93 -3.66 -10.06 3.39
N ALA A 94 -3.50 -10.37 4.68
CA ALA A 94 -2.26 -10.11 5.40
C ALA A 94 -1.10 -10.95 4.84
N ARG A 95 0.09 -10.34 4.83
CA ARG A 95 1.39 -10.92 4.46
C ARG A 95 2.40 -10.64 5.57
N ALA A 96 3.60 -11.23 5.48
CA ALA A 96 4.64 -10.97 6.47
C ALA A 96 4.91 -9.47 6.63
N ALA A 97 4.87 -9.02 7.88
CA ALA A 97 5.03 -7.61 8.23
C ALA A 97 6.44 -7.11 7.92
N LEU A 98 6.56 -5.82 7.58
CA LEU A 98 7.82 -5.10 7.47
C LEU A 98 8.70 -5.35 8.71
N PRO A 99 10.04 -5.45 8.54
CA PRO A 99 10.96 -5.59 9.68
C PRO A 99 10.85 -4.45 10.70
N SER A 100 10.56 -3.24 10.24
CA SER A 100 10.31 -2.07 11.09
C SER A 100 9.07 -1.30 10.62
N PRO A 101 8.14 -0.93 11.52
CA PRO A 101 7.00 -0.07 11.19
C PRO A 101 7.47 1.27 10.61
N ARG A 102 6.98 1.66 9.44
CA ARG A 102 7.44 2.90 8.77
C ARG A 102 6.42 3.48 7.81
N ALA A 103 6.49 4.79 7.59
CA ALA A 103 5.74 5.51 6.55
C ALA A 103 6.68 6.30 5.63
N TYR A 104 6.14 6.97 4.62
CA TYR A 104 6.88 7.85 3.70
C TYR A 104 8.03 7.15 2.93
N HIS A 105 7.98 5.83 2.82
CA HIS A 105 8.99 5.03 2.11
C HIS A 105 8.65 4.89 0.62
N GLY A 106 9.66 4.60 -0.19
CA GLY A 106 9.47 4.05 -1.53
C GLY A 106 9.07 2.58 -1.44
N PHE A 107 8.15 2.13 -2.30
CA PHE A 107 7.70 0.74 -2.33
C PHE A 107 7.51 0.31 -3.78
N VAL A 108 8.38 -0.60 -4.25
CA VAL A 108 8.53 -0.85 -5.69
C VAL A 108 8.86 -2.30 -5.99
N THR A 109 8.20 -2.87 -6.99
CA THR A 109 8.56 -4.18 -7.54
C THR A 109 9.82 -4.08 -8.38
N LEU A 110 10.79 -4.94 -8.06
CA LEU A 110 12.06 -5.08 -8.75
C LEU A 110 11.94 -6.02 -9.95
N ARG A 111 12.90 -5.93 -10.88
CA ARG A 111 12.93 -6.78 -12.08
C ARG A 111 13.09 -8.27 -11.78
N ASP A 112 13.68 -8.61 -10.64
CA ASP A 112 13.87 -10.00 -10.19
C ASP A 112 12.62 -10.57 -9.48
N GLY A 113 11.51 -9.81 -9.44
CA GLY A 113 10.25 -10.22 -8.84
C GLY A 113 10.12 -9.89 -7.35
N ARG A 114 11.17 -9.44 -6.67
CA ARG A 114 11.06 -9.00 -5.27
C ARG A 114 10.41 -7.62 -5.17
N ILE A 115 9.94 -7.25 -3.99
CA ILE A 115 9.42 -5.90 -3.71
C ILE A 115 10.36 -5.20 -2.72
N ALA A 116 10.91 -4.05 -3.10
CA ALA A 116 11.77 -3.26 -2.23
C ALA A 116 10.99 -2.20 -1.47
N CYS A 117 11.28 -2.08 -0.17
CA CYS A 117 10.89 -0.99 0.69
C CYS A 117 12.11 -0.10 0.96
N LEU A 118 12.07 1.15 0.49
CA LEU A 118 13.21 2.06 0.43
C LEU A 118 13.03 3.22 1.40
N GLY A 119 13.87 3.28 2.43
CA GLY A 119 13.92 4.34 3.42
C GLY A 119 12.63 4.48 4.21
N GLY A 120 12.15 5.72 4.32
CA GLY A 120 10.96 6.11 5.08
C GLY A 120 11.28 6.72 6.43
N ALA A 121 10.28 6.79 7.30
CA ALA A 121 10.42 7.28 8.66
C ALA A 121 9.69 6.39 9.66
N VAL A 122 10.32 6.22 10.82
CA VAL A 122 9.68 5.77 12.06
C VAL A 122 9.34 6.99 12.91
N THR A 123 8.62 6.82 14.01
CA THR A 123 8.21 7.94 14.88
C THR A 123 9.38 8.83 15.34
N ALA A 124 10.56 8.25 15.58
CA ALA A 124 11.71 8.95 16.12
C ALA A 124 12.81 9.31 15.09
N SER A 125 12.78 8.79 13.86
CA SER A 125 13.90 8.94 12.92
C SER A 125 13.54 8.65 11.46
N ARG A 126 14.35 9.18 10.54
CA ARG A 126 14.36 8.81 9.12
C ARG A 126 15.24 7.58 8.91
N LEU A 127 14.81 6.69 8.02
CA LEU A 127 15.51 5.46 7.69
C LEU A 127 16.25 5.60 6.37
N ALA A 128 17.49 5.11 6.32
CA ALA A 128 18.21 4.79 5.08
C ALA A 128 18.13 3.29 4.72
N ALA A 129 17.32 2.53 5.46
CA ALA A 129 17.18 1.09 5.29
C ALA A 129 16.54 0.72 3.95
N VAL A 130 16.98 -0.40 3.38
CA VAL A 130 16.35 -1.04 2.24
C VAL A 130 16.02 -2.47 2.66
N ASP A 131 14.75 -2.81 2.67
CA ASP A 131 14.29 -4.17 2.95
C ASP A 131 13.68 -4.73 1.67
N THR A 132 14.00 -5.98 1.34
CA THR A 132 13.43 -6.66 0.17
C THR A 132 12.47 -7.75 0.62
N TYR A 133 11.31 -7.80 0.00
CA TYR A 133 10.27 -8.79 0.26
C TYR A 133 10.20 -9.77 -0.90
N ASP A 134 10.18 -11.06 -0.59
CA ASP A 134 9.95 -12.14 -1.55
C ASP A 134 8.47 -12.57 -1.50
N PRO A 135 7.68 -12.27 -2.55
CA PRO A 135 6.29 -12.69 -2.66
C PRO A 135 6.06 -14.20 -2.62
N ALA A 136 7.02 -15.01 -3.08
CA ALA A 136 6.90 -16.45 -3.15
C ALA A 136 7.07 -17.08 -1.76
N ASP A 137 8.03 -16.56 -0.98
CA ASP A 137 8.32 -17.06 0.36
C ASP A 137 7.51 -16.36 1.47
N ASP A 138 6.80 -15.26 1.16
CA ASP A 138 6.18 -14.39 2.16
C ASP A 138 7.18 -13.94 3.24
N ALA A 139 8.37 -13.49 2.82
CA ALA A 139 9.48 -13.21 3.73
C ALA A 139 10.28 -11.97 3.34
N TRP A 140 10.84 -11.29 4.33
CA TRP A 140 11.74 -10.15 4.17
C TRP A 140 13.21 -10.59 4.26
N ARG A 141 14.08 -9.94 3.48
CA ARG A 141 15.54 -10.12 3.41
C ARG A 141 16.25 -8.77 3.29
#